data_AF-K2J2M8-F1
#
_entry.id   AF-K2J2M8-F1
#
_cell.length_a   1.000
_cell.length_b   1.000
_cell.length_c   1.000
_cell.angle_alpha   90.00
_cell.angle_beta   90.00
_cell.angle_gamma   90.00
#
_symmetry.space_group_name_H-M   'P 1'
#
loop_
_entity.id
_entity.type
_entity.pdbx_description
1 polymer ?
#
loop_
_entity_poly.entity_id
_entity_poly.type
_entity_poly.pdbx_seq_one_letter_code
_entity_poly.pdbx_strand_id
1 'polypeptide(L)'
;MIGAWSRRTSARAVTRWEAGQTRDALGIVSGRKGYRSRLAATAMTARQNPPDETAREETARIAKLLLGQASGGLRALEPIATITPLLGLLGMISAFQALQEAGSKAAPALLAGGIWEALLTTAAGMAVAIPASAALTWFEAVLDALRQDLENLAARIFIAPLPHPSARIEVAKVHD
;
A
#
# COMPACT_ATOMS: atom_id res chain seq x y z
N MET A 1 -4.71 12.33 -5.98
CA MET A 1 -6.04 12.10 -6.61
C MET A 1 -6.07 10.93 -7.64
N ILE A 2 -5.29 9.84 -7.46
CA ILE A 2 -4.97 8.91 -8.59
C ILE A 2 -5.54 7.48 -8.41
N GLY A 3 -6.00 7.10 -7.21
CA GLY A 3 -6.37 5.71 -6.89
C GLY A 3 -7.68 5.21 -7.51
N ALA A 4 -8.77 5.97 -7.38
CA ALA A 4 -10.12 5.52 -7.78
C ALA A 4 -10.25 5.35 -9.30
N TRP A 5 -9.59 6.22 -10.07
CA TRP A 5 -9.64 6.20 -11.54
C TRP A 5 -8.79 5.07 -12.14
N SER A 6 -7.66 4.75 -11.49
CA SER A 6 -6.83 3.60 -11.89
C SER A 6 -7.59 2.28 -11.72
N ARG A 7 -8.39 2.12 -10.66
CA ARG A 7 -9.19 0.91 -10.39
C ARG A 7 -10.23 0.64 -11.47
N ARG A 8 -11.01 1.64 -11.87
CA ARG A 8 -12.00 1.50 -12.97
C ARG A 8 -11.33 1.17 -14.30
N THR A 9 -10.19 1.79 -14.57
CA THR A 9 -9.44 1.60 -15.82
C THR A 9 -8.89 0.17 -15.93
N SER A 10 -8.19 -0.33 -14.90
CA SER A 10 -7.65 -1.69 -14.91
C SER A 10 -8.78 -2.73 -14.95
N ALA A 11 -9.90 -2.50 -14.24
CA ALA A 11 -11.05 -3.38 -14.29
C ALA A 11 -11.63 -3.50 -15.71
N ARG A 12 -11.80 -2.37 -16.41
CA ARG A 12 -12.26 -2.36 -17.82
C ARG A 12 -11.30 -3.12 -18.74
N ALA A 13 -10.00 -2.95 -18.55
CA ALA A 13 -9.00 -3.67 -19.34
C ALA A 13 -9.07 -5.18 -19.11
N VAL A 14 -9.21 -5.64 -17.86
CA VAL A 14 -9.35 -7.06 -17.56
C VAL A 14 -10.64 -7.63 -18.14
N THR A 15 -11.76 -6.90 -18.10
CA THR A 15 -12.99 -7.35 -18.76
C THR A 15 -12.82 -7.49 -20.28
N ARG A 16 -12.07 -6.60 -20.93
CA ARG A 16 -11.75 -6.71 -22.36
C ARG A 16 -10.83 -7.89 -22.65
N TRP A 17 -9.88 -8.15 -21.76
CA TRP A 17 -9.00 -9.30 -21.82
C TRP A 17 -9.76 -10.63 -21.70
N GLU A 18 -10.66 -10.73 -20.73
CA GLU A 18 -11.54 -11.90 -20.53
C GLU A 18 -12.44 -12.16 -21.75
N ALA A 19 -12.83 -11.11 -22.48
CA ALA A 19 -13.56 -11.21 -23.74
C ALA A 19 -12.68 -11.59 -24.96
N GLY A 20 -11.40 -11.91 -24.75
CA GLY A 20 -10.44 -12.25 -25.82
C GLY A 20 -9.97 -11.05 -26.64
N GLN A 21 -10.33 -9.81 -26.25
CA GLN A 21 -9.96 -8.58 -26.95
C GLN A 21 -8.57 -8.09 -26.48
N THR A 22 -7.55 -8.92 -26.69
CA THR A 22 -6.17 -8.74 -26.19
C THR A 22 -5.58 -7.37 -26.52
N ARG A 23 -5.70 -6.92 -27.78
CA ARG A 23 -5.15 -5.64 -28.23
C ARG A 23 -5.83 -4.45 -27.55
N ASP A 24 -7.15 -4.45 -27.46
CA ASP A 24 -7.92 -3.39 -26.81
C ASP A 24 -7.62 -3.33 -25.31
N ALA A 25 -7.55 -4.49 -24.65
CA ALA A 25 -7.20 -4.60 -23.24
C ALA A 25 -5.84 -3.98 -22.94
N LEU A 26 -4.80 -4.36 -23.72
CA LEU A 26 -3.47 -3.78 -23.61
C LEU A 26 -3.48 -2.28 -23.89
N GLY A 27 -4.22 -1.82 -24.92
CA GLY A 27 -4.32 -0.40 -25.25
C GLY A 27 -4.89 0.46 -24.10
N ILE A 28 -5.76 -0.11 -23.26
CA ILE A 28 -6.32 0.60 -22.10
C ILE A 28 -5.27 0.83 -21.01
N VAL A 29 -4.38 -0.14 -20.76
CA VAL A 29 -3.43 -0.09 -19.62
C VAL A 29 -2.01 0.32 -20.00
N SER A 30 -1.62 0.16 -21.25
CA SER A 30 -0.29 0.51 -21.76
C SER A 30 0.02 1.98 -21.52
N GLY A 31 1.24 2.26 -21.06
CA GLY A 31 1.71 3.63 -20.78
C GLY A 31 1.12 4.30 -19.54
N ARG A 32 0.21 3.65 -18.80
CA ARG A 32 -0.36 4.24 -17.57
C ARG A 32 0.55 4.04 -16.36
N LYS A 33 0.63 5.08 -15.51
CA LYS A 33 1.50 5.09 -14.32
C LYS A 33 0.92 4.43 -13.07
N GLY A 34 -0.40 4.18 -13.02
CA GLY A 34 -1.05 3.63 -11.84
C GLY A 34 -0.65 2.16 -11.58
N TYR A 35 -0.44 1.79 -10.30
CA TYR A 35 0.02 0.45 -9.91
C TYR A 35 -0.83 -0.69 -10.51
N ARG A 36 -2.16 -0.56 -10.44
CA ARG A 36 -3.09 -1.56 -11.00
C ARG A 36 -2.96 -1.70 -12.52
N SER A 37 -2.80 -0.59 -13.23
CA SER A 37 -2.64 -0.59 -14.69
C SER A 37 -1.27 -1.14 -15.10
N ARG A 38 -0.21 -0.80 -14.36
CA ARG A 38 1.13 -1.35 -14.59
C ARG A 38 1.15 -2.86 -14.42
N LEU A 39 0.59 -3.37 -13.31
CA LEU A 39 0.51 -4.82 -13.09
C LEU A 39 -0.33 -5.51 -14.17
N ALA A 40 -1.50 -4.95 -14.53
CA ALA A 40 -2.33 -5.51 -15.59
C ALA A 40 -1.60 -5.57 -16.93
N ALA A 41 -0.89 -4.51 -17.32
CA ALA A 41 -0.10 -4.49 -18.56
C ALA A 41 1.03 -5.54 -18.54
N THR A 42 1.76 -5.65 -17.42
CA THR A 42 2.78 -6.69 -17.24
C THR A 42 2.19 -8.09 -17.35
N ALA A 43 1.11 -8.39 -16.61
CA ALA A 43 0.49 -9.70 -16.61
C ALA A 43 -0.05 -10.09 -18.00
N MET A 44 -0.74 -9.17 -18.69
CA MET A 44 -1.25 -9.38 -20.05
C MET A 44 -0.12 -9.62 -21.06
N THR A 45 1.01 -8.93 -20.92
CA THR A 45 2.19 -9.09 -21.80
C THR A 45 2.94 -10.38 -21.51
N ALA A 46 3.19 -10.67 -20.23
CA ALA A 46 3.86 -11.89 -19.78
C ALA A 46 3.06 -13.13 -20.17
N ARG A 47 1.73 -13.07 -20.18
CA ARG A 47 0.90 -14.21 -20.57
C ARG A 47 0.93 -14.54 -22.06
N GLN A 48 1.45 -13.66 -22.92
CA GLN A 48 1.49 -13.88 -24.37
C GLN A 48 2.76 -14.58 -24.87
N ASN A 49 3.88 -14.51 -24.14
CA ASN A 49 5.19 -14.94 -24.63
C ASN A 49 5.77 -16.14 -23.85
N PRO A 50 6.18 -15.99 -22.57
CA PRO A 50 6.75 -17.09 -21.80
C PRO A 50 5.70 -18.15 -21.39
N PRO A 51 6.15 -19.35 -20.97
CA PRO A 51 5.31 -20.33 -20.31
C PRO A 51 4.53 -19.73 -19.13
N ASP A 52 3.35 -20.26 -18.87
CA ASP A 52 2.39 -19.75 -17.89
C ASP A 52 2.98 -19.65 -16.46
N GLU A 53 3.87 -20.58 -16.09
CA GLU A 53 4.59 -20.56 -14.81
C GLU A 53 5.53 -19.35 -14.70
N THR A 54 6.44 -19.18 -15.67
CA THR A 54 7.36 -18.02 -15.72
C THR A 54 6.61 -16.69 -15.80
N ALA A 55 5.48 -16.66 -16.52
CA ALA A 55 4.62 -15.48 -16.60
C ALA A 55 4.02 -15.10 -15.24
N ARG A 56 3.58 -16.10 -14.45
CA ARG A 56 3.06 -15.88 -13.10
C ARG A 56 4.16 -15.41 -12.15
N GLU A 57 5.35 -16.01 -12.21
CA GLU A 57 6.49 -15.62 -11.39
C GLU A 57 6.89 -14.16 -11.61
N GLU A 58 7.03 -13.73 -12.87
CA GLU A 58 7.36 -12.33 -13.19
C GLU A 58 6.24 -11.38 -12.77
N THR A 59 4.98 -11.77 -12.96
CA THR A 59 3.84 -10.96 -12.49
C THR A 59 3.85 -10.80 -10.97
N ALA A 60 4.12 -11.87 -10.23
CA ALA A 60 4.21 -11.85 -8.78
C ALA A 60 5.41 -11.00 -8.31
N ARG A 61 6.56 -11.09 -8.99
CA ARG A 61 7.72 -10.25 -8.74
C ARG A 61 7.39 -8.77 -8.92
N ILE A 62 6.74 -8.39 -10.02
CA ILE A 62 6.31 -7.01 -10.25
C ILE A 62 5.28 -6.55 -9.22
N ALA A 63 4.30 -7.38 -8.85
CA ALA A 63 3.34 -7.03 -7.79
C ALA A 63 4.03 -6.70 -6.46
N LYS A 64 5.01 -7.50 -6.04
CA LYS A 64 5.83 -7.23 -4.84
C LYS A 64 6.58 -5.90 -4.94
N LEU A 65 7.18 -5.59 -6.08
CA LEU A 65 7.88 -4.32 -6.30
C LEU A 65 6.94 -3.12 -6.21
N LEU A 66 5.75 -3.21 -6.83
CA LEU A 66 4.75 -2.13 -6.80
C LEU A 66 4.21 -1.89 -5.39
N LEU A 67 3.96 -2.96 -4.61
CA LEU A 67 3.55 -2.86 -3.21
C LEU A 67 4.65 -2.24 -2.34
N GLY A 68 5.91 -2.64 -2.53
CA GLY A 68 7.04 -2.03 -1.84
C GLY A 68 7.20 -0.53 -2.14
N GLN A 69 6.95 -0.12 -3.39
CA GLN A 69 6.93 1.30 -3.77
C GLN A 69 5.77 2.04 -3.09
N ALA A 70 4.60 1.42 -2.98
CA ALA A 70 3.43 2.03 -2.32
C ALA A 70 3.63 2.16 -0.80
N SER A 71 4.35 1.23 -0.17
CA SER A 71 4.59 1.23 1.28
C SER A 71 5.76 2.11 1.75
N GLY A 72 6.55 2.68 0.83
CA GLY A 72 7.80 3.37 1.18
C GLY A 72 7.65 4.52 2.17
N GLY A 73 6.58 5.33 2.05
CA GLY A 73 6.34 6.48 2.94
C GLY A 73 5.83 6.12 4.34
N LEU A 74 5.37 4.89 4.55
CA LEU A 74 4.71 4.46 5.79
C LEU A 74 5.67 4.07 6.90
N ARG A 75 6.89 3.67 6.54
CA ARG A 75 7.92 3.23 7.49
C ARG A 75 8.33 4.28 8.51
N ALA A 76 8.07 5.56 8.24
CA ALA A 76 8.36 6.64 9.18
C ALA A 76 7.26 6.83 10.23
N LEU A 77 6.01 6.41 9.98
CA LEU A 77 4.91 6.61 10.93
C LEU A 77 4.99 5.67 12.13
N GLU A 78 5.42 4.43 11.90
CA GLU A 78 5.56 3.41 12.94
C GLU A 78 6.50 3.82 14.10
N PRO A 79 7.74 4.30 13.85
CA PRO A 79 8.58 4.80 14.93
C PRO A 79 8.00 6.06 15.59
N ILE A 80 7.29 6.93 14.87
CA ILE A 80 6.65 8.11 15.49
C ILE A 80 5.57 7.67 16.48
N ALA A 81 4.68 6.76 16.07
CA ALA A 81 3.60 6.27 16.92
C ALA A 81 4.12 5.56 18.19
N THR A 82 5.29 4.92 18.12
CA THR A 82 5.87 4.14 19.23
C THR A 82 6.84 4.94 20.11
N ILE A 83 7.66 5.84 19.53
CA ILE A 83 8.71 6.56 20.25
C ILE A 83 8.16 7.83 20.90
N THR A 84 7.20 8.53 20.30
CA THR A 84 6.71 9.81 20.85
C THR A 84 6.10 9.70 22.27
N PRO A 85 5.35 8.64 22.63
CA PRO A 85 4.93 8.41 24.02
C PRO A 85 6.12 8.22 24.98
N LEU A 86 7.15 7.49 24.55
CA LEU A 86 8.36 7.24 25.35
C LEU A 86 9.13 8.55 25.60
N LEU A 87 9.18 9.44 24.62
CA LEU A 87 9.75 10.78 24.79
C LEU A 87 8.95 11.63 25.80
N GLY A 88 7.62 11.53 25.78
CA GLY A 88 6.75 12.19 26.76
C GLY A 88 7.03 11.73 28.18
N LEU A 89 7.26 10.42 28.37
CA LEU A 89 7.67 9.83 29.65
C LEU A 89 9.05 10.33 30.10
N LEU A 90 10.04 10.43 29.20
CA LEU A 90 11.34 11.01 29.54
C LEU A 90 11.21 12.45 30.01
N GLY A 91 10.36 13.26 29.35
CA GLY A 91 10.08 14.64 29.77
C GLY A 91 9.43 14.70 31.16
N MET A 92 8.51 13.78 31.46
CA MET A 92 7.90 13.65 32.78
C MET A 92 8.96 13.37 33.86
N ILE A 93 9.88 12.44 33.61
CA ILE A 93 10.97 12.10 34.54
C ILE A 93 11.86 13.33 34.80
N SER A 94 12.21 14.08 33.75
CA SER A 94 13.02 15.30 33.89
C SER A 94 12.33 16.38 34.73
N ALA A 95 11.01 16.58 34.54
CA ALA A 95 10.24 17.53 35.35
C ALA A 95 10.22 17.12 36.85
N PHE A 96 10.09 15.82 37.14
CA PHE A 96 10.15 15.32 38.51
C PHE A 96 11.55 15.41 39.12
N GLN A 97 12.61 15.19 38.35
CA GLN A 97 14.00 15.36 38.82
C GLN A 97 14.28 16.81 39.22
N ALA A 98 13.88 17.78 38.38
CA ALA A 98 14.02 19.20 38.72
C ALA A 98 13.26 19.58 39.99
N LEU A 99 12.08 18.97 40.20
CA LEU A 99 11.30 19.16 41.42
C LEU A 99 11.98 18.55 42.66
N GLN A 100 12.62 17.39 42.53
CA GLN A 100 13.37 16.76 43.61
C GLN A 100 14.61 17.59 44.00
N GLU A 101 15.34 18.13 43.03
CA GLU A 101 16.51 18.99 43.25
C GLU A 101 16.15 20.30 43.97
N ALA A 102 14.96 20.85 43.72
CA ALA A 102 14.44 22.01 44.45
C ALA A 102 14.24 21.75 45.96
N GLY A 103 14.16 20.47 46.37
CA GLY A 103 14.21 20.03 47.76
C GLY A 103 13.02 20.46 48.65
N SER A 104 13.17 20.27 49.96
CA SER A 104 12.14 20.53 50.99
C SER A 104 11.77 22.01 51.19
N LYS A 105 12.41 22.93 50.46
CA LYS A 105 12.11 24.37 50.45
C LYS A 105 11.23 24.78 49.26
N ALA A 106 10.87 23.85 48.38
CA ALA A 106 9.93 24.13 47.30
C ALA A 106 8.57 24.53 47.88
N ALA A 107 8.13 25.75 47.60
CA ALA A 107 6.79 26.20 47.95
C ALA A 107 5.76 25.22 47.34
N PRO A 108 4.63 24.93 48.01
CA PRO A 108 3.58 24.05 47.47
C PRO A 108 3.14 24.38 46.04
N ALA A 109 3.19 25.67 45.66
CA ALA A 109 2.92 26.13 44.30
C ALA A 109 3.94 25.65 43.26
N LEU A 110 5.24 25.58 43.60
CA LEU A 110 6.28 25.04 42.72
C LEU A 110 6.10 23.52 42.55
N LEU A 111 5.73 22.83 43.63
CA LEU A 111 5.45 21.40 43.61
C LEU A 111 4.30 21.04 42.67
N ALA A 112 3.20 21.78 42.76
CA ALA A 112 2.05 21.62 41.87
C ALA A 112 2.41 21.94 40.41
N GLY A 113 3.26 22.94 40.17
CA GLY A 113 3.75 23.30 38.84
C GLY A 113 4.56 22.18 38.17
N GLY A 114 5.50 21.56 38.89
CA GLY A 114 6.31 20.46 38.37
C GLY A 114 5.49 19.21 38.03
N ILE A 115 4.47 18.89 38.83
CA ILE A 115 3.54 17.78 38.54
C ILE A 115 2.71 18.09 37.29
N TRP A 116 2.18 19.31 37.17
CA TRP A 116 1.43 19.74 35.99
C TRP A 116 2.27 19.63 34.72
N GLU A 117 3.52 20.10 34.76
CA GLU A 117 4.45 20.02 33.63
C GLU A 117 4.71 18.58 33.22
N ALA A 118 4.97 17.69 34.18
CA ALA A 118 5.16 16.25 33.94
C ALA A 118 3.95 15.57 33.27
N LEU A 119 2.73 15.94 33.69
CA LEU A 119 1.50 15.43 33.09
C LEU A 119 1.28 15.99 31.67
N LEU A 120 1.61 17.27 31.46
CA LEU A 120 1.46 17.94 30.18
C LEU A 120 2.41 17.35 29.12
N THR A 121 3.66 17.02 29.46
CA THR A 121 4.60 16.38 28.54
C THR A 121 4.15 14.98 28.13
N THR A 122 3.56 14.23 29.07
CA THR A 122 2.96 12.91 28.79
C THR A 122 1.76 13.04 27.86
N ALA A 123 0.86 13.99 28.14
CA ALA A 123 -0.29 14.27 27.30
C ALA A 123 0.11 14.72 25.89
N ALA A 124 1.15 15.53 25.76
CA ALA A 124 1.70 15.97 24.48
C ALA A 124 2.26 14.79 23.65
N GLY A 125 2.95 13.84 24.30
CA GLY A 125 3.43 12.62 23.65
C GLY A 125 2.27 11.78 23.08
N MET A 126 1.21 11.61 23.85
CA MET A 126 0.01 10.88 23.42
C MET A 126 -0.76 11.62 22.32
N ALA A 127 -0.82 12.95 22.38
CA ALA A 127 -1.51 13.78 21.39
C ALA A 127 -0.93 13.63 19.98
N VAL A 128 0.37 13.31 19.85
CA VAL A 128 1.02 13.03 18.57
C VAL A 128 0.92 11.53 18.20
N ALA A 129 1.07 10.64 19.19
CA ALA A 129 1.07 9.20 18.96
C ALA A 129 -0.28 8.66 18.47
N ILE A 130 -1.40 9.17 19.01
CA ILE A 130 -2.74 8.70 18.65
C ILE A 130 -3.04 8.97 17.15
N PRO A 131 -2.89 10.20 16.63
CA PRO A 131 -3.07 10.46 15.20
C PRO A 131 -2.08 9.68 14.32
N ALA A 132 -0.83 9.53 14.75
CA ALA A 132 0.18 8.78 13.99
C ALA A 132 -0.20 7.31 13.86
N SER A 133 -0.66 6.68 14.96
CA SER A 133 -1.13 5.30 14.96
C SER A 133 -2.40 5.13 14.11
N ALA A 134 -3.38 6.03 14.24
CA ALA A 134 -4.60 5.98 13.43
C ALA A 134 -4.31 6.12 11.92
N ALA A 135 -3.38 7.03 11.56
CA ALA A 135 -2.94 7.20 10.18
C ALA A 135 -2.24 5.93 9.67
N LEU A 136 -1.32 5.35 10.45
CA LEU A 136 -0.62 4.11 10.10
C LEU A 136 -1.62 2.98 9.79
N THR A 137 -2.56 2.72 10.70
CA THR A 137 -3.58 1.66 10.50
C THR A 137 -4.45 1.92 9.27
N TRP A 138 -4.85 3.17 9.02
CA TRP A 138 -5.63 3.50 7.82
C TRP A 138 -4.84 3.22 6.53
N PHE A 139 -3.56 3.60 6.49
CA PHE A 139 -2.73 3.38 5.32
C PHE A 139 -2.38 1.90 5.12
N GLU A 140 -2.19 1.12 6.18
CA GLU A 140 -2.06 -0.35 6.10
C GLU A 140 -3.30 -0.97 5.44
N ALA A 141 -4.50 -0.55 5.85
CA ALA A 141 -5.74 -0.99 5.21
C ALA A 141 -5.80 -0.62 3.72
N VAL A 142 -5.29 0.56 3.34
CA VAL A 142 -5.19 0.97 1.92
C VAL A 142 -4.19 0.10 1.15
N LEU A 143 -3.05 -0.24 1.74
CA LEU A 143 -2.05 -1.11 1.12
C LEU A 143 -2.57 -2.54 0.95
N ASP A 144 -3.27 -3.07 1.95
CA ASP A 144 -3.86 -4.41 1.86
C ASP A 144 -4.97 -4.45 0.80
N ALA A 145 -5.82 -3.43 0.73
CA ALA A 145 -6.80 -3.31 -0.34
C ALA A 145 -6.13 -3.22 -1.73
N LEU A 146 -4.98 -2.54 -1.83
CA LEU A 146 -4.19 -2.53 -3.07
C LEU A 146 -3.63 -3.92 -3.38
N ARG A 147 -3.05 -4.62 -2.40
CA ARG A 147 -2.54 -6.00 -2.57
C ARG A 147 -3.62 -6.92 -3.10
N GLN A 148 -4.79 -6.93 -2.45
CA GLN A 148 -5.94 -7.74 -2.87
C GLN A 148 -6.38 -7.41 -4.30
N ASP A 149 -6.46 -6.11 -4.65
CA ASP A 149 -6.80 -5.69 -6.01
C ASP A 149 -5.76 -6.17 -7.04
N LEU A 150 -4.47 -6.10 -6.71
CA LEU A 150 -3.38 -6.56 -7.58
C LEU A 150 -3.42 -8.08 -7.80
N GLU A 151 -3.59 -8.85 -6.73
CA GLU A 151 -3.72 -10.31 -6.78
C GLU A 151 -4.95 -10.74 -7.59
N ASN A 152 -6.11 -10.09 -7.36
CA ASN A 152 -7.33 -10.37 -8.09
C ASN A 152 -7.19 -10.05 -9.60
N LEU A 153 -6.57 -8.92 -9.95
CA LEU A 153 -6.32 -8.58 -11.36
C LEU A 153 -5.42 -9.62 -12.03
N ALA A 154 -4.33 -10.03 -11.38
CA ALA A 154 -3.43 -11.06 -11.89
C ALA A 154 -4.18 -12.39 -12.07
N ALA A 155 -4.90 -12.85 -11.05
CA ALA A 155 -5.68 -14.10 -11.10
C ALA A 155 -6.66 -14.10 -12.27
N ARG A 156 -7.47 -13.05 -12.42
CA ARG A 156 -8.43 -12.92 -13.55
C ARG A 156 -7.73 -12.97 -14.91
N ILE A 157 -6.59 -12.28 -15.04
CA ILE A 157 -5.80 -12.29 -16.28
C ILE A 157 -5.27 -13.69 -16.58
N PHE A 158 -4.85 -14.48 -15.59
CA PHE A 158 -4.31 -15.83 -15.78
C PHE A 158 -5.36 -16.93 -15.92
N ILE A 159 -6.57 -16.72 -15.40
CA ILE A 159 -7.70 -17.66 -15.51
C ILE A 159 -8.40 -17.53 -16.87
N ALA A 160 -8.50 -16.31 -17.43
CA ALA A 160 -9.18 -16.06 -18.71
C ALA A 160 -8.64 -16.99 -19.82
N PRO A 161 -9.45 -17.60 -20.70
CA PRO A 161 -8.91 -18.40 -21.80
C PRO A 161 -8.01 -17.56 -22.72
N LEU A 162 -6.85 -18.09 -23.13
CA LEU A 162 -6.11 -17.49 -24.24
C LEU A 162 -6.89 -17.74 -25.54
N PRO A 163 -6.95 -16.79 -26.49
CA PRO A 163 -7.56 -17.04 -27.79
C PRO A 163 -6.91 -18.25 -28.45
N HIS A 164 -7.68 -19.33 -28.68
CA HIS A 164 -7.15 -20.53 -29.33
C HIS A 164 -6.74 -20.21 -30.77
N PRO A 165 -5.56 -20.67 -31.24
CA PRO A 165 -5.09 -20.43 -32.62
C PRO A 165 -5.92 -21.08 -33.75
N SER A 166 -7.01 -21.79 -33.46
CA SER A 166 -7.65 -22.73 -34.41
C SER A 166 -8.50 -22.11 -35.52
N ALA A 167 -8.72 -20.79 -35.57
CA ALA A 167 -9.55 -20.19 -36.62
C ALA A 167 -8.86 -20.02 -38.00
N ARG A 168 -7.63 -20.55 -38.19
CA ARG A 168 -6.88 -20.38 -39.45
C ARG A 168 -6.82 -21.63 -40.34
N ILE A 169 -7.32 -22.79 -39.90
CA ILE A 169 -7.19 -24.05 -40.68
C ILE A 169 -8.49 -24.45 -41.41
N GLU A 170 -9.66 -23.95 -41.00
CA GLU A 170 -10.92 -24.37 -41.63
C GLU A 170 -11.18 -23.71 -43.01
N VAL A 171 -10.61 -22.53 -43.26
CA VAL A 171 -10.78 -21.84 -44.56
C VAL A 171 -9.90 -22.45 -45.66
N ALA A 172 -8.86 -23.21 -45.30
CA ALA A 172 -7.95 -23.86 -46.27
C ALA A 172 -8.39 -25.27 -46.70
N LYS A 173 -9.50 -25.80 -46.17
CA LYS A 173 -10.08 -27.10 -46.59
C LYS A 173 -11.39 -26.98 -47.37
N VAL A 174 -11.83 -25.75 -47.68
CA VAL A 174 -13.07 -25.48 -48.44
C VAL A 174 -12.79 -25.03 -49.88
N HIS A 175 -11.53 -24.92 -50.28
CA HIS A 175 -11.16 -24.87 -51.69
C HIS A 175 -10.21 -26.03 -51.96
N ASP A 176 -10.78 -27.06 -52.58
CA ASP A 176 -10.09 -28.04 -53.42
C ASP A 176 -8.93 -27.43 -54.23
#